data_AF-A0A7V8XMF0-F1
#
_entry.id   AF-A0A7V8XMF0-F1
#
_cell.length_a   1.000
_cell.length_b   1.000
_cell.length_c   1.000
_cell.angle_alpha   90.00
_cell.angle_beta   90.00
_cell.angle_gamma   90.00
#
_symmetry.space_group_name_H-M   'P 1'
#
loop_
_entity.id
_entity.type
_entity.pdbx_description
1 polymer ?
#
loop_
_entity_poly.entity_id
_entity_poly.type
_entity_poly.pdbx_seq_one_letter_code
_entity_poly.pdbx_strand_id
1 'polypeptide(L)'
;MYVIVQHQLTDPPAAFSRGERLKRGDGAPEGVRVLQFYPSQEGAAVTCLWEAGSVGEVQTFVDDTLGDSSINVCYAVDPGTAFADLPAGLPQRRAAVIA
;
A
#
# COMPACT_ATOMS: atom_id res chain seq x y z
N MET A 1 -3.92 -9.93 -9.74
CA MET A 1 -2.70 -9.24 -10.24
C MET A 1 -2.10 -8.41 -9.12
N TYR A 2 -0.83 -8.03 -9.22
CA TYR A 2 -0.18 -7.15 -8.24
C TYR A 2 -0.22 -5.70 -8.71
N VAL A 3 -0.55 -4.79 -7.78
CA VAL A 3 -0.63 -3.35 -8.03
C VAL A 3 0.20 -2.63 -6.97
N ILE A 4 1.04 -1.69 -7.39
CA ILE A 4 1.64 -0.72 -6.48
C ILE A 4 0.74 0.49 -6.41
N VAL A 5 0.58 1.01 -5.20
CA VAL A 5 0.04 2.34 -4.96
C VAL A 5 1.11 3.18 -4.29
N GLN A 6 1.42 4.33 -4.89
CA GLN A 6 2.26 5.35 -4.28
C GLN A 6 1.35 6.49 -3.82
N HIS A 7 1.39 6.76 -2.52
CA HIS A 7 0.61 7.80 -1.86
C HIS A 7 1.53 8.96 -1.52
N GLN A 8 1.17 10.17 -1.96
CA GLN A 8 1.73 11.42 -1.47
C GLN A 8 0.70 12.07 -0.55
N LEU A 9 0.95 12.06 0.76
CA LEU A 9 -0.02 12.49 1.75
C LEU A 9 -0.02 14.02 1.87
N THR A 10 -1.17 14.64 1.63
CA THR A 10 -1.39 16.09 1.79
C THR A 10 -1.87 16.44 3.19
N ASP A 11 -2.53 15.49 3.87
CA ASP A 11 -2.90 15.54 5.29
C ASP A 11 -2.55 14.17 5.92
N PRO A 12 -1.33 13.98 6.43
CA PRO A 12 -0.90 12.69 6.97
C PRO A 12 -1.80 12.17 8.10
N PRO A 13 -2.15 12.95 9.15
CA PRO A 13 -3.06 12.47 10.19
C PRO A 13 -4.40 11.94 9.64
N ALA A 14 -5.04 12.66 8.72
CA ALA A 14 -6.28 12.21 8.10
C ALA A 14 -6.06 10.96 7.24
N ALA A 15 -5.00 10.93 6.43
CA ALA A 15 -4.68 9.82 5.56
C ALA A 15 -4.38 8.52 6.33
N PHE A 16 -3.64 8.60 7.45
CA PHE A 16 -3.40 7.43 8.30
C PHE A 16 -4.70 6.96 8.96
N SER A 17 -5.53 7.86 9.47
CA SER A 17 -6.82 7.50 10.07
C SER A 17 -7.77 6.83 9.08
N ARG A 18 -7.95 7.42 7.89
CA ARG A 18 -8.80 6.89 6.80
C ARG A 18 -8.22 5.59 6.23
N GLY A 19 -6.89 5.54 6.05
CA GLY A 19 -6.14 4.42 5.49
C GLY A 19 -6.21 3.14 6.32
N GLU A 20 -6.60 3.20 7.60
CA GLU A 20 -6.90 2.00 8.38
C GLU A 20 -8.03 1.16 7.75
N ARG A 21 -8.98 1.77 7.03
CA ARG A 21 -10.00 1.04 6.25
C ARG A 21 -9.39 0.25 5.09
N LEU A 22 -8.41 0.84 4.40
CA LEU A 22 -7.67 0.18 3.31
C LEU A 22 -6.96 -1.08 3.83
N LYS A 23 -6.29 -0.98 4.98
CA LYS A 23 -5.56 -2.10 5.59
C LYS A 23 -6.48 -3.23 6.04
N ARG A 24 -7.68 -2.90 6.56
CA ARG A 24 -8.69 -3.90 6.98
C ARG A 24 -9.47 -4.50 5.81
N GLY A 25 -9.49 -3.83 4.65
CA GLY A 25 -10.31 -4.23 3.51
C GLY A 25 -11.79 -3.83 3.67
N ASP A 26 -12.10 -2.85 4.53
CA ASP A 26 -13.47 -2.45 4.84
C ASP A 26 -14.13 -1.76 3.63
N GLY A 27 -14.97 -2.50 2.90
CA GLY A 27 -15.64 -2.02 1.68
C GLY A 27 -14.78 -2.14 0.41
N ALA A 28 -13.69 -2.91 0.46
CA ALA A 28 -12.90 -3.21 -0.73
C ALA A 28 -13.71 -4.06 -1.73
N PRO A 29 -13.53 -3.87 -3.05
CA PRO A 29 -14.05 -4.80 -4.04
C PRO A 29 -13.55 -6.23 -3.82
N GLU A 30 -14.28 -7.22 -4.32
CA GLU A 30 -13.91 -8.63 -4.15
C GLU A 30 -12.48 -8.90 -4.67
N GLY A 31 -11.66 -9.56 -3.85
CA GLY A 31 -10.27 -9.87 -4.18
C GLY A 31 -9.27 -8.71 -4.05
N VAL A 32 -9.72 -7.49 -3.74
CA VAL A 32 -8.85 -6.33 -3.51
C VAL A 32 -8.35 -6.31 -2.06
N ARG A 33 -7.04 -6.40 -1.83
CA ARG A 33 -6.45 -6.27 -0.49
C ARG A 33 -5.02 -5.76 -0.47
N VAL A 34 -4.66 -5.05 0.61
CA VAL A 34 -3.27 -4.65 0.90
C VAL A 34 -2.46 -5.89 1.30
N LEU A 35 -1.29 -6.04 0.71
CA LEU A 35 -0.31 -7.08 1.06
C LEU A 35 0.85 -6.53 1.87
N GLN A 36 1.31 -5.32 1.53
CA GLN A 36 2.45 -4.68 2.17
C GLN A 36 2.23 -3.17 2.27
N PHE A 37 2.76 -2.57 3.34
CA PHE A 37 2.59 -1.16 3.69
C PHE A 37 3.93 -0.57 4.10
N TYR A 38 4.41 0.43 3.35
CA TYR A 38 5.73 1.02 3.50
C TYR A 38 5.61 2.55 3.70
N PRO A 39 5.44 3.03 4.95
CA PRO A 39 5.43 4.45 5.22
C PRO A 39 6.85 5.02 5.18
N SER A 40 7.00 6.26 4.69
CA SER A 40 8.22 7.01 4.84
C SER A 40 8.45 7.39 6.31
N GLN A 41 9.71 7.60 6.72
CA GLN A 41 10.03 7.97 8.11
C GLN A 41 9.39 9.30 8.53
N GLU A 42 9.23 10.22 7.57
CA GLU A 42 8.60 11.52 7.79
C GLU A 42 7.06 11.47 7.71
N GLY A 43 6.50 10.33 7.29
CA GLY A 43 5.06 10.12 7.20
C GLY A 43 4.38 10.84 6.03
N ALA A 44 5.11 11.55 5.17
CA ALA A 44 4.55 12.28 4.03
C ALA A 44 4.27 11.40 2.80
N ALA A 45 4.79 10.16 2.77
CA ALA A 45 4.61 9.25 1.66
C ALA A 45 4.40 7.82 2.15
N VAL A 46 3.65 7.03 1.38
CA VAL A 46 3.45 5.61 1.62
C VAL A 46 3.50 4.86 0.30
N THR A 47 4.15 3.71 0.27
CA THR A 47 4.00 2.75 -0.84
C THR A 47 3.28 1.51 -0.35
N CYS A 48 2.27 1.05 -1.09
CA CYS A 48 1.54 -0.18 -0.77
C CYS A 48 1.63 -1.16 -1.93
N LEU A 49 1.80 -2.45 -1.61
CA LEU A 49 1.59 -3.55 -2.55
C LEU A 49 0.19 -4.12 -2.33
N TRP A 50 -0.55 -4.34 -3.41
CA TRP A 50 -1.92 -4.86 -3.39
C TRP A 50 -2.06 -6.09 -4.28
N GLU A 51 -3.03 -6.95 -3.93
CA GLU A 51 -3.66 -7.87 -4.88
C GLU A 51 -5.02 -7.30 -5.30
N ALA A 52 -5.35 -7.39 -6.59
CA ALA A 52 -6.64 -6.96 -7.16
C ALA A 52 -6.92 -7.61 -8.53
N GLY A 53 -8.12 -7.38 -9.09
CA GLY A 53 -8.49 -7.77 -10.46
C GLY A 53 -7.98 -6.79 -11.52
N SER A 54 -7.86 -5.50 -11.17
CA SER A 54 -7.36 -4.44 -12.05
C SER A 54 -6.68 -3.30 -11.28
N VAL A 55 -5.89 -2.48 -11.99
CA VAL A 55 -5.34 -1.22 -11.44
C VAL A 55 -6.46 -0.22 -11.12
N GLY A 56 -7.51 -0.18 -11.95
CA GLY A 56 -8.62 0.76 -11.78
C GLY A 56 -9.41 0.53 -10.49
N GLU A 57 -9.68 -0.72 -10.14
CA GLU A 57 -10.35 -1.07 -8.86
C GLU A 57 -9.57 -0.55 -7.65
N VAL A 58 -8.24 -0.69 -7.66
CA VAL A 58 -7.38 -0.19 -6.58
C VAL A 58 -7.36 1.34 -6.56
N GLN A 59 -7.18 1.99 -7.72
CA GLN A 59 -7.16 3.45 -7.83
C GLN A 59 -8.46 4.06 -7.29
N THR A 60 -9.62 3.60 -7.76
CA THR A 60 -10.92 4.10 -7.30
C THR A 60 -11.12 3.86 -5.81
N PHE A 61 -10.85 2.65 -5.31
CA PHE A 61 -11.04 2.34 -3.89
C PHE A 61 -10.13 3.19 -2.98
N VAL A 62 -8.87 3.39 -3.37
CA VAL A 62 -7.92 4.21 -2.62
C VAL A 62 -8.32 5.69 -2.65
N ASP A 63 -8.66 6.22 -3.82
CA ASP A 63 -9.04 7.63 -3.98
C ASP A 63 -10.33 7.94 -3.22
N ASP A 64 -11.34 7.07 -3.28
CA ASP A 64 -12.60 7.24 -2.54
C ASP A 64 -12.38 7.18 -1.02
N THR A 65 -11.47 6.32 -0.56
CA THR A 65 -11.23 6.13 0.88
C THR A 65 -10.38 7.25 1.47
N LEU A 66 -9.32 7.68 0.77
CA LEU A 66 -8.41 8.71 1.27
C LEU A 66 -8.92 10.11 0.93
N GLY A 67 -9.64 10.27 -0.17
CA GLY A 67 -10.16 11.55 -0.63
C GLY A 67 -9.07 12.59 -0.78
N ASP A 68 -9.31 13.77 -0.21
CA ASP A 68 -8.43 14.93 -0.29
C ASP A 68 -7.13 14.84 0.55
N SER A 69 -6.96 13.78 1.36
CA SER A 69 -5.77 13.63 2.22
C SER A 69 -4.57 12.98 1.52
N SER A 70 -4.73 12.54 0.27
CA SER A 70 -3.64 11.89 -0.48
C SER A 70 -3.80 12.05 -1.99
N ILE A 71 -2.66 12.16 -2.69
CA ILE A 71 -2.58 12.00 -4.15
C ILE A 71 -2.00 10.61 -4.41
N ASN A 72 -2.72 9.79 -5.17
CA ASN A 72 -2.39 8.37 -5.33
C ASN A 72 -2.09 8.03 -6.79
N VAL A 73 -1.01 7.28 -7.00
CA VAL A 73 -0.65 6.73 -8.31
C VAL A 73 -0.64 5.22 -8.22
N CYS A 74 -1.46 4.57 -9.06
CA CYS A 74 -1.52 3.10 -9.14
C CYS A 74 -0.93 2.58 -10.44
N TYR A 75 -0.17 1.48 -10.37
CA TYR A 75 0.32 0.78 -11.56
C TYR A 75 0.45 -0.73 -11.35
N ALA A 76 0.31 -1.47 -12.45
CA ALA A 76 0.50 -2.91 -12.46
C ALA A 76 1.98 -3.26 -12.23
N VAL A 77 2.23 -4.23 -11.37
CA VAL A 77 3.56 -4.84 -11.22
C VAL A 77 3.74 -5.90 -12.30
N ASP A 78 4.91 -5.94 -12.91
CA ASP A 78 5.35 -7.09 -13.69
C ASP A 78 5.98 -8.15 -12.75
N PRO A 79 5.27 -9.25 -12.44
CA PRO A 79 5.79 -10.27 -11.53
C PRO A 79 6.95 -11.08 -12.12
N GLY A 80 7.21 -11.01 -13.43
CA GLY A 80 8.33 -11.70 -14.06
C GLY A 80 9.68 -11.04 -13.77
N THR A 81 9.68 -9.77 -13.37
CA THR A 81 10.88 -8.97 -13.11
C THR A 81 10.94 -8.39 -11.70
N ALA A 82 9.82 -8.35 -10.98
CA ALA A 82 9.78 -7.90 -9.60
C ALA A 82 10.48 -8.90 -8.66
N PHE A 83 11.25 -8.36 -7.71
CA PHE A 83 11.86 -9.12 -6.62
C PHE A 83 11.62 -8.40 -5.29
N ALA A 84 11.45 -9.17 -4.23
CA ALA A 84 11.36 -8.67 -2.85
C ALA A 84 12.34 -9.41 -1.93
N ASP A 85 13.30 -10.12 -2.52
CA ASP A 85 14.34 -10.83 -1.79
C ASP A 85 15.24 -9.84 -1.04
N LEU A 86 15.72 -10.28 0.12
CA LEU A 86 16.70 -9.51 0.88
C LEU A 86 17.97 -9.33 0.06
N PRO A 87 18.58 -8.13 0.05
CA PRO A 87 19.88 -7.93 -0.56
C PRO A 87 20.90 -8.90 0.03
N ALA A 88 21.67 -9.55 -0.85
CA ALA A 88 22.68 -10.51 -0.44
C ALA A 88 23.68 -9.89 0.54
N GLY A 89 23.95 -10.59 1.65
CA GLY A 89 24.90 -10.14 2.67
C GLY A 89 24.33 -9.22 3.76
N LEU A 90 23.04 -8.88 3.72
CA LEU A 90 22.39 -8.15 4.81
C LEU A 90 21.78 -9.10 5.86
N PRO A 91 22.03 -8.89 7.17
CA PRO A 91 21.47 -9.73 8.22
C PRO A 91 19.95 -9.56 8.33
N GLN A 92 19.24 -10.68 8.49
CA GLN A 92 17.82 -10.69 8.81
C GLN A 92 17.59 -10.07 10.20
N ARG A 93 17.02 -8.86 10.27
CA ARG A 93 16.35 -8.43 11.50
C ARG A 93 15.01 -9.14 11.56
N ARG A 94 14.89 -10.14 12.43
CA ARG A 94 13.58 -10.70 12.79
C ARG A 94 12.74 -9.56 13.39
N ALA A 95 11.52 -9.39 12.87
CA ALA A 95 10.53 -8.57 13.58
C ALA A 95 10.38 -9.16 14.98
N ALA A 96 10.47 -8.31 16.01
CA ALA A 96 10.21 -8.74 17.38
C ALA A 96 8.76 -9.25 17.44
N VAL A 97 8.57 -10.53 17.75
CA VAL A 97 7.27 -11.06 18.13
C VAL A 97 6.99 -10.47 19.51
N ILE A 98 6.12 -9.46 19.57
CA ILE A 98 5.59 -9.00 20.85
C ILE A 98 4.48 -9.99 21.21
N ALA A 99 4.75 -10.81 22.22
CA ALA A 99 3.81 -11.79 22.77
C ALA A 99 2.73 -11.12 23.64
#